data_AF-A0A2D4L9Z8-F1
#
_entry.id   AF-A0A2D4L9Z8-F1
#
_cell.length_a   1.000
_cell.length_b   1.000
_cell.length_c   1.000
_cell.angle_alpha   90.00
_cell.angle_beta   90.00
_cell.angle_gamma   90.00
#
_symmetry.space_group_name_H-M   'P 1'
#
loop_
_entity.id
_entity.type
_entity.pdbx_description
1 polymer ?
#
loop_
_entity_poly.entity_id
_entity_poly.type
_entity_poly.pdbx_seq_one_letter_code
_entity_poly.pdbx_strand_id
1 'polypeptide(L)'
;SRYHDMPDVIDFLVLRQQFDDAKHRRWNIGDRFRSVIDDAWWFGTIESQEPLQPDYPDSLFQCYNVCWDNGDTEKMSPWDMEPIPNNAVFPEELGTSVPLTNNESRSLIYKPLDGEWGSRTRDDECERIISGINQLMTLDIASAFVAPVDFQAYPMYCTVVAYPTDLSTIKQRLENRFYRRLSSLMWEVRYIEYNTRTFNEPGSPIVKSAKFVTDLLLHFIKDQACYDIIPLYNAMKKKVLSDSEEVS
;
A
#
# COMPACT_ATOMS: atom_id res chain seq x y z
N SER A 1 4.34 -1.32 5.68
CA SER A 1 5.12 -2.26 6.49
C SER A 1 6.30 -2.69 5.66
N ARG A 2 7.52 -2.35 6.09
CA ARG A 2 8.76 -2.90 5.54
C ARG A 2 8.78 -4.37 5.96
N TYR A 3 8.41 -5.25 5.06
CA TYR A 3 8.74 -6.66 5.23
C TYR A 3 10.17 -6.78 4.75
N HIS A 4 11.07 -6.76 5.74
CA HIS A 4 12.40 -7.37 5.76
C HIS A 4 13.10 -7.64 4.42
N ASP A 5 13.95 -6.71 3.99
CA ASP A 5 15.25 -7.09 3.46
C ASP A 5 16.06 -7.62 4.65
N MET A 6 15.98 -8.93 4.88
CA MET A 6 16.89 -9.61 5.79
C MET A 6 18.09 -10.01 4.93
N PRO A 7 19.30 -9.51 5.22
CA PRO A 7 20.49 -9.95 4.49
C PRO A 7 20.55 -11.47 4.54
N ASP A 8 20.74 -12.11 3.40
CA ASP A 8 20.86 -13.57 3.21
C ASP A 8 19.57 -14.41 3.24
N VAL A 9 18.38 -13.81 3.14
CA VAL A 9 17.13 -14.56 2.93
C VAL A 9 16.64 -14.33 1.50
N ILE A 10 16.68 -15.39 0.68
CA ILE A 10 16.01 -15.41 -0.63
C ILE A 10 14.52 -15.14 -0.40
N ASP A 11 14.00 -14.07 -1.01
CA ASP A 11 12.57 -13.77 -1.01
C ASP A 11 11.81 -14.86 -1.78
N PHE A 12 11.29 -15.84 -1.04
CA PHE A 12 10.46 -16.91 -1.61
C PHE A 12 9.02 -16.45 -1.90
N LEU A 13 8.68 -15.18 -1.59
CA LEU A 13 7.36 -14.60 -1.81
C LEU A 13 7.41 -13.56 -2.94
N VAL A 14 7.25 -14.03 -4.16
CA VAL A 14 7.03 -13.16 -5.32
C VAL A 14 5.57 -12.72 -5.34
N LEU A 15 5.30 -11.42 -5.47
CA LEU A 15 3.93 -10.95 -5.66
C LEU A 15 3.38 -11.57 -6.95
N ARG A 16 2.17 -12.13 -6.90
CA ARG A 16 1.55 -12.79 -8.06
C ARG A 16 1.58 -11.93 -9.33
N GLN A 17 1.35 -10.63 -9.19
CA GLN A 17 1.44 -9.69 -10.31
C GLN A 17 2.85 -9.62 -10.90
N GLN A 18 3.90 -9.55 -10.08
CA GLN A 18 5.28 -9.56 -10.55
C GLN A 18 5.63 -10.87 -11.26
N PHE A 19 5.17 -12.00 -10.71
CA PHE A 19 5.33 -13.31 -11.34
C PHE A 19 4.65 -13.36 -12.72
N ASP A 20 3.38 -12.95 -12.78
CA ASP A 20 2.60 -12.94 -14.01
C ASP A 20 3.24 -11.99 -15.04
N ASP A 21 3.59 -10.76 -14.66
CA ASP A 21 4.24 -9.78 -15.53
C ASP A 21 5.59 -10.28 -16.06
N ALA A 22 6.41 -10.85 -15.20
CA ALA A 22 7.72 -11.39 -15.57
C ALA A 22 7.60 -12.59 -16.51
N LYS A 23 6.60 -13.45 -16.31
CA LYS A 23 6.28 -14.55 -17.22
C LYS A 23 5.87 -14.07 -18.61
N HIS A 24 5.12 -12.96 -18.70
CA HIS A 24 4.69 -12.39 -19.99
C HIS A 24 5.82 -11.63 -20.72
N ARG A 25 6.83 -11.14 -20.00
CA ARG A 25 7.92 -10.31 -20.55
C ARG A 25 8.77 -10.99 -21.63
N ARG A 26 8.83 -12.34 -21.64
CA ARG A 26 9.57 -13.16 -22.62
C ARG A 26 10.99 -12.63 -22.93
N TRP A 27 11.90 -12.87 -21.99
CA TRP A 27 13.32 -12.62 -22.18
C TRP A 27 13.94 -13.50 -23.26
N ASN A 28 14.92 -12.96 -23.99
CA ASN A 28 15.71 -13.66 -24.99
C ASN A 28 17.20 -13.71 -24.60
N ILE A 29 17.92 -14.67 -25.15
CA ILE A 29 19.37 -14.74 -25.04
C ILE A 29 19.98 -13.49 -25.66
N GLY A 30 20.91 -12.85 -24.94
CA GLY A 30 21.53 -11.59 -25.31
C GLY A 30 20.80 -10.34 -24.82
N ASP A 31 19.59 -10.48 -24.25
CA ASP A 31 18.89 -9.33 -23.67
C ASP A 31 19.68 -8.79 -22.46
N ARG A 32 19.76 -7.46 -22.39
CA ARG A 32 20.31 -6.72 -21.26
C ARG A 32 19.22 -6.52 -20.21
N PHE A 33 19.60 -6.65 -18.95
CA PHE A 33 18.69 -6.45 -17.82
C PHE A 33 19.35 -5.62 -16.72
N ARG A 34 18.52 -5.19 -15.76
CA ARG A 34 18.97 -4.68 -14.47
C ARG A 34 18.26 -5.39 -13.32
N SER A 35 18.86 -5.42 -12.14
CA SER A 35 18.26 -5.96 -10.91
C SER A 35 18.65 -5.11 -9.71
N VAL A 36 17.83 -5.12 -8.65
CA VAL A 36 18.16 -4.44 -7.39
C VAL A 36 18.86 -5.42 -6.46
N ILE A 37 20.06 -5.06 -6.02
CA ILE A 37 20.82 -5.78 -5.00
C ILE A 37 21.41 -4.71 -4.07
N ASP A 38 21.20 -4.85 -2.76
CA ASP A 38 21.67 -3.93 -1.72
C ASP A 38 21.34 -2.44 -2.01
N ASP A 39 20.06 -2.14 -2.29
CA ASP A 39 19.58 -0.80 -2.62
C ASP A 39 20.30 -0.15 -3.83
N ALA A 40 20.83 -0.95 -4.74
CA ALA A 40 21.50 -0.47 -5.95
C ALA A 40 21.11 -1.28 -7.19
N TRP A 41 21.08 -0.62 -8.34
CA TRP A 41 20.93 -1.23 -9.65
C TRP A 41 22.22 -1.87 -10.11
N TRP A 42 22.13 -3.15 -10.40
CA TRP A 42 23.16 -3.95 -11.07
C TRP A 42 22.69 -4.33 -12.47
N PHE A 43 23.63 -4.53 -13.38
CA PHE A 43 23.36 -4.74 -14.79
C PHE A 43 24.04 -6.00 -15.30
N GLY A 44 23.37 -6.70 -16.21
CA GLY A 44 23.90 -7.93 -16.79
C GLY A 44 23.26 -8.27 -18.13
N THR A 45 23.66 -9.43 -18.65
CA THR A 45 23.22 -9.98 -19.93
C THR A 45 22.78 -11.43 -19.75
N ILE A 46 21.70 -11.82 -20.41
CA ILE A 46 21.21 -13.20 -20.41
C ILE A 46 22.06 -14.04 -21.38
N GLU A 47 22.66 -15.11 -20.90
CA GLU A 47 23.53 -15.98 -21.72
C GLU A 47 22.80 -17.23 -22.21
N SER A 48 21.98 -17.84 -21.35
CA SER A 48 21.21 -19.04 -21.71
C SER A 48 20.01 -19.24 -20.79
N GLN A 49 19.15 -20.19 -21.15
CA GLN A 49 17.99 -20.57 -20.35
C GLN A 49 17.90 -22.11 -20.27
N GLU A 50 17.80 -22.61 -19.05
CA GLU A 50 17.63 -24.03 -18.74
C GLU A 50 16.95 -24.19 -17.37
N PRO A 51 16.10 -25.21 -17.15
CA PRO A 51 15.47 -25.41 -15.86
C PRO A 51 16.51 -25.70 -14.77
N LEU A 52 16.32 -25.16 -13.57
CA LEU A 52 17.19 -25.46 -12.43
C LEU A 52 17.23 -26.96 -12.10
N GLN A 53 16.06 -27.61 -12.18
CA GLN A 53 15.88 -29.03 -11.92
C GLN A 53 15.26 -29.70 -13.15
N PRO A 54 15.91 -30.72 -13.75
CA PRO A 54 15.41 -31.39 -14.94
C PRO A 54 14.03 -32.04 -14.78
N ASP A 55 13.68 -32.46 -13.56
CA ASP A 55 12.37 -33.06 -13.24
C ASP A 55 11.21 -32.05 -13.32
N TYR A 56 11.53 -30.75 -13.34
CA TYR A 56 10.57 -29.65 -13.43
C TYR A 56 10.88 -28.74 -14.63
N PRO A 57 10.73 -29.24 -15.87
CA PRO A 57 11.15 -28.52 -17.08
C PRO A 57 10.37 -27.22 -17.32
N ASP A 58 9.16 -27.10 -16.78
CA ASP A 58 8.32 -25.90 -16.87
C ASP A 58 8.58 -24.89 -15.73
N SER A 59 9.50 -25.20 -14.81
CA SER A 59 9.82 -24.31 -13.70
C SER A 59 10.57 -23.09 -14.19
N LEU A 60 10.04 -21.91 -13.87
CA LEU A 60 10.67 -20.63 -14.14
C LEU A 60 11.64 -20.18 -13.03
N PHE A 61 11.73 -20.93 -11.94
CA PHE A 61 12.63 -20.61 -10.84
C PHE A 61 14.08 -20.84 -11.28
N GLN A 62 14.89 -19.78 -11.19
CA GLN A 62 16.33 -19.79 -11.50
C GLN A 62 16.65 -20.43 -12.86
N CYS A 63 15.83 -20.16 -13.88
CA CYS A 63 15.95 -20.79 -15.19
C CYS A 63 16.82 -20.03 -16.19
N TYR A 64 17.25 -18.80 -15.89
CA TYR A 64 18.17 -18.05 -16.74
C TYR A 64 19.58 -18.07 -16.17
N ASN A 65 20.57 -18.42 -16.99
CA ASN A 65 21.97 -18.18 -16.68
C ASN A 65 22.32 -16.77 -17.18
N VAL A 66 22.83 -15.94 -16.29
CA VAL A 66 23.18 -14.55 -16.58
C VAL A 66 24.66 -14.30 -16.31
N CYS A 67 25.21 -13.31 -17.01
CA CYS A 67 26.52 -12.75 -16.77
C CYS A 67 26.37 -11.27 -16.39
N TRP A 68 26.79 -10.94 -15.17
CA TRP A 68 26.81 -9.57 -14.65
C TRP A 68 27.95 -8.78 -15.30
N ASP A 69 27.84 -7.45 -15.33
CA ASP A 69 28.86 -6.58 -15.94
C ASP A 69 30.23 -6.65 -15.22
N ASN A 70 30.28 -7.15 -13.99
CA ASN A 70 31.52 -7.40 -13.25
C ASN A 70 32.17 -8.75 -13.61
N GLY A 71 31.53 -9.56 -14.46
CA GLY A 71 32.00 -10.87 -14.90
C GLY A 71 31.49 -12.05 -14.07
N ASP A 72 30.76 -11.80 -12.98
CA ASP A 72 30.15 -12.87 -12.19
C ASP A 72 29.00 -13.51 -12.96
N THR A 73 28.76 -14.80 -12.72
CA THR A 73 27.67 -15.54 -13.35
C THR A 73 26.76 -16.14 -12.29
N GLU A 74 25.46 -16.13 -12.56
CA GLU A 74 24.45 -16.59 -11.62
C GLU A 74 23.22 -17.14 -12.35
N LYS A 75 22.41 -17.93 -11.65
CA LYS A 75 21.07 -18.30 -12.12
C LYS A 75 20.00 -17.39 -11.52
N MET A 76 19.20 -16.76 -12.39
CA MET A 76 18.12 -15.87 -12.00
C MET A 76 16.76 -16.34 -12.50
N SER A 77 15.70 -15.98 -11.79
CA SER A 77 14.32 -16.18 -12.21
C SER A 77 13.83 -14.95 -13.00
N PRO A 78 12.80 -15.07 -13.85
CA PRO A 78 12.31 -13.95 -14.64
C PRO A 78 11.88 -12.72 -13.82
N TRP A 79 11.41 -12.92 -12.57
CA TRP A 79 10.96 -11.86 -11.66
C TRP A 79 12.11 -11.17 -10.90
N ASP A 80 13.32 -11.72 -10.97
CA ASP A 80 14.52 -11.12 -10.39
C ASP A 80 15.14 -10.08 -11.35
N MET A 81 14.63 -9.98 -12.59
CA MET A 81 15.17 -9.15 -13.66
C MET A 81 14.17 -8.10 -14.18
N GLU A 82 14.66 -6.87 -14.37
CA GLU A 82 13.92 -5.77 -15.00
C GLU A 82 14.53 -5.35 -16.34
N PRO A 83 13.69 -4.90 -17.30
CA PRO A 83 14.20 -4.24 -18.50
C PRO A 83 14.90 -2.94 -18.13
N ILE A 84 15.97 -2.63 -18.85
CA ILE A 84 16.67 -1.35 -18.70
C ILE A 84 15.83 -0.28 -19.42
N PRO A 85 15.33 0.75 -18.71
CA PRO A 85 14.59 1.82 -19.36
C PRO A 85 15.50 2.66 -20.26
N ASN A 86 14.95 3.28 -21.31
CA ASN A 86 15.73 4.07 -22.28
C ASN A 86 16.49 5.25 -21.64
N ASN A 87 16.03 5.73 -20.49
CA ASN A 87 16.64 6.81 -19.71
C ASN A 87 17.41 6.30 -18.49
N ALA A 88 17.79 5.01 -18.46
CA ALA A 88 18.58 4.45 -17.37
C ALA A 88 19.93 5.17 -17.23
N VAL A 89 20.31 5.41 -15.98
CA VAL A 89 21.66 5.82 -15.63
C VAL A 89 22.50 4.57 -15.48
N PHE A 90 23.66 4.55 -16.13
CA PHE A 90 24.63 3.48 -16.01
C PHE A 90 25.75 3.91 -15.05
N PRO A 91 26.43 2.95 -14.40
CA PRO A 91 27.59 3.25 -13.59
C PRO A 91 28.73 3.87 -14.44
N GLU A 92 29.54 4.73 -13.84
CA GLU A 92 30.71 5.32 -14.52
C GLU A 92 31.79 4.26 -14.81
N GLU A 93 31.93 3.29 -13.91
CA GLU A 93 32.85 2.16 -14.05
C GLU A 93 32.08 0.86 -14.32
N LEU A 94 32.46 0.14 -15.38
CA LEU A 94 31.83 -1.12 -15.75
C LEU A 94 31.95 -2.14 -14.62
N GLY A 95 30.85 -2.84 -14.33
CA GLY A 95 30.78 -3.82 -13.26
C GLY A 95 30.53 -3.23 -11.87
N THR A 96 30.25 -1.93 -11.76
CA THR A 96 29.76 -1.30 -10.52
C THR A 96 28.25 -1.06 -10.56
N SER A 97 27.68 -0.57 -9.46
CA SER A 97 26.23 -0.39 -9.30
C SER A 97 25.81 1.07 -9.32
N VAL A 98 24.53 1.35 -9.60
CA VAL A 98 23.93 2.69 -9.49
C VAL A 98 22.98 2.74 -8.29
N PRO A 99 23.14 3.67 -7.34
CA PRO A 99 22.25 3.75 -6.17
C PRO A 99 20.78 3.90 -6.57
N LEU A 100 19.90 3.14 -5.92
CA LEU A 100 18.47 3.19 -6.15
C LEU A 100 17.91 4.52 -5.62
N THR A 101 17.15 5.24 -6.44
CA THR A 101 16.50 6.46 -5.96
C THR A 101 15.26 6.14 -5.10
N ASN A 102 14.89 7.05 -4.21
CA ASN A 102 13.66 6.91 -3.41
C ASN A 102 12.39 6.72 -4.27
N ASN A 103 12.36 7.33 -5.46
CA ASN A 103 11.23 7.20 -6.37
C ASN A 103 11.19 5.81 -7.03
N GLU A 104 12.34 5.28 -7.44
CA GLU A 104 12.43 3.93 -8.00
C GLU A 104 12.10 2.87 -6.95
N SER A 105 12.65 2.99 -5.74
CA SER A 105 12.32 2.10 -4.61
C SER A 105 10.81 2.03 -4.36
N ARG A 106 10.12 3.17 -4.36
CA ARG A 106 8.65 3.22 -4.21
C ARG A 106 7.90 2.57 -5.36
N SER A 107 8.43 2.63 -6.58
CA SER A 107 7.79 2.07 -7.78
C SER A 107 7.89 0.54 -7.86
N LEU A 108 8.90 -0.05 -7.22
CA LEU A 108 9.16 -1.49 -7.24
C LEU A 108 8.27 -2.29 -6.30
N ILE A 109 7.83 -1.68 -5.19
CA ILE A 109 7.07 -2.36 -4.13
C ILE A 109 5.70 -2.86 -4.63
N TYR A 110 4.97 -2.03 -5.39
CA TYR A 110 3.63 -2.36 -5.86
C TYR A 110 3.11 -1.38 -6.91
N LYS A 111 2.58 -1.91 -8.02
CA LYS A 111 1.81 -1.15 -9.02
C LYS A 111 0.31 -1.45 -8.83
N PRO A 112 -0.51 -0.47 -8.43
CA PRO A 112 -1.95 -0.67 -8.31
C PRO A 112 -2.57 -1.22 -9.60
N LEU A 113 -3.44 -2.21 -9.47
CA LEU A 113 -4.19 -2.77 -10.59
C LEU A 113 -5.40 -1.88 -10.93
N ASP A 114 -5.83 -1.95 -12.19
CA ASP A 114 -7.03 -1.25 -12.65
C ASP A 114 -8.25 -1.61 -11.78
N GLY A 115 -8.96 -0.58 -11.32
CA GLY A 115 -10.15 -0.71 -10.47
C GLY A 115 -9.89 -0.83 -8.96
N GLU A 116 -8.65 -1.02 -8.50
CA GLU A 116 -8.35 -1.08 -7.05
C GLU A 116 -8.53 0.26 -6.33
N TRP A 117 -8.49 1.35 -7.10
CA TRP A 117 -8.65 2.74 -6.65
C TRP A 117 -9.81 3.45 -7.36
N GLY A 118 -10.75 2.68 -7.92
CA GLY A 118 -11.89 3.22 -8.66
C GLY A 118 -11.49 3.81 -10.01
N SER A 119 -12.03 4.97 -10.36
CA SER A 119 -11.79 5.65 -11.65
C SER A 119 -10.58 6.58 -11.65
N ARG A 120 -9.88 6.71 -10.51
CA ARG A 120 -8.74 7.61 -10.32
C ARG A 120 -7.44 6.83 -10.08
N THR A 121 -6.31 7.49 -10.29
CA THR A 121 -5.02 6.94 -9.86
C THR A 121 -4.98 6.86 -8.33
N ARG A 122 -4.16 5.94 -7.79
CA ARG A 122 -3.94 5.85 -6.34
C ARG A 122 -3.48 7.18 -5.76
N ASP A 123 -2.59 7.89 -6.45
CA ASP A 123 -1.98 9.10 -5.92
C ASP A 123 -3.01 10.23 -5.85
N ASP A 124 -3.77 10.47 -6.93
CA ASP A 124 -4.85 11.47 -6.93
C ASP A 124 -5.91 11.17 -5.87
N GLU A 125 -6.26 9.89 -5.72
CA GLU A 125 -7.27 9.47 -4.74
C GLU A 125 -6.76 9.56 -3.30
N CYS A 126 -5.48 9.25 -3.05
CA CYS A 126 -4.85 9.49 -1.74
C CYS A 126 -4.93 10.96 -1.37
N GLU A 127 -4.52 11.88 -2.26
CA GLU A 127 -4.54 13.32 -1.99
C GLU A 127 -5.96 13.84 -1.72
N ARG A 128 -6.94 13.37 -2.51
CA ARG A 128 -8.37 13.71 -2.28
C ARG A 128 -8.84 13.26 -0.90
N ILE A 129 -8.56 12.01 -0.54
CA ILE A 129 -8.99 11.46 0.76
C ILE A 129 -8.27 12.14 1.92
N ILE A 130 -6.97 12.45 1.78
CA ILE A 130 -6.21 13.21 2.79
C ILE A 130 -6.85 14.59 3.01
N SER A 131 -7.26 15.29 1.94
CA SER A 131 -7.97 16.57 2.06
C SER A 131 -9.29 16.43 2.82
N GLY A 132 -10.09 15.40 2.50
CA GLY A 132 -11.33 15.09 3.21
C GLY A 132 -11.10 14.75 4.70
N ILE A 133 -10.06 13.99 5.02
CA ILE A 133 -9.69 13.68 6.41
C ILE A 133 -9.25 14.94 7.16
N ASN A 134 -8.45 15.82 6.54
CA ASN A 134 -8.06 17.08 7.17
C ASN A 134 -9.28 17.94 7.54
N GLN A 135 -10.26 18.06 6.65
CA GLN A 135 -11.52 18.76 6.94
C GLN A 135 -12.32 18.07 8.05
N LEU A 136 -12.45 16.74 8.00
CA LEU A 136 -13.14 15.94 9.02
C LEU A 136 -12.53 16.14 10.42
N MET A 137 -11.20 16.17 10.52
CA MET A 137 -10.47 16.38 11.78
C MET A 137 -10.74 17.76 12.40
N THR A 138 -11.27 18.73 11.66
CA THR A 138 -11.68 20.04 12.21
C THR A 138 -13.06 20.04 12.86
N LEU A 139 -13.86 18.99 12.66
CA LEU A 139 -15.22 18.92 13.19
C LEU A 139 -15.20 18.39 14.64
N ASP A 140 -15.94 19.05 15.54
CA ASP A 140 -16.03 18.64 16.95
C ASP A 140 -16.43 17.17 17.14
N ILE A 141 -17.31 16.66 16.26
CA ILE A 141 -17.79 15.27 16.29
C ILE A 141 -16.66 14.25 16.07
N ALA A 142 -15.56 14.66 15.44
CA ALA A 142 -14.41 13.83 15.15
C ALA A 142 -13.30 13.91 16.22
N SER A 143 -13.37 14.87 17.14
CA SER A 143 -12.29 15.20 18.10
C SER A 143 -11.70 13.98 18.83
N ALA A 144 -12.54 13.05 19.29
CA ALA A 144 -12.12 11.84 20.00
C ALA A 144 -11.38 10.80 19.12
N PHE A 145 -11.42 10.95 17.80
CA PHE A 145 -10.84 10.01 16.82
C PHE A 145 -9.70 10.64 16.01
N VAL A 146 -9.31 11.88 16.34
CA VAL A 146 -8.26 12.62 15.62
C VAL A 146 -6.88 12.02 15.86
N ALA A 147 -6.59 11.57 17.08
CA ALA A 147 -5.29 11.08 17.51
C ALA A 147 -5.40 9.70 18.20
N PRO A 148 -4.29 8.96 18.34
CA PRO A 148 -4.28 7.68 19.04
C PRO A 148 -4.82 7.80 20.47
N VAL A 149 -5.49 6.75 20.94
CA VAL A 149 -5.93 6.66 22.33
C VAL A 149 -4.72 6.67 23.26
N ASP A 150 -4.73 7.55 24.26
CA ASP A 150 -3.70 7.61 25.28
C ASP A 150 -3.80 6.40 26.22
N PHE A 151 -2.84 5.48 26.10
CA PHE A 151 -2.79 4.28 26.94
C PHE A 151 -2.47 4.56 28.40
N GLN A 152 -1.90 5.73 28.74
CA GLN A 152 -1.73 6.13 30.13
C GLN A 152 -3.08 6.53 30.75
N ALA A 153 -3.92 7.22 29.98
CA ALA A 153 -5.29 7.56 30.39
C ALA A 153 -6.23 6.35 30.37
N TYR A 154 -6.03 5.41 29.44
CA TYR A 154 -6.85 4.20 29.28
C TYR A 154 -5.99 2.91 29.27
N PRO A 155 -5.41 2.48 30.41
CA PRO A 155 -4.50 1.33 30.45
C PRO A 155 -5.10 0.00 29.99
N MET A 156 -6.42 -0.16 30.13
CA MET A 156 -7.12 -1.37 29.69
C MET A 156 -7.35 -1.44 28.18
N TYR A 157 -7.14 -0.36 27.44
CA TYR A 157 -7.49 -0.29 26.01
C TYR A 157 -6.77 -1.37 25.19
N CYS A 158 -5.47 -1.54 25.40
CA CYS A 158 -4.66 -2.56 24.70
C CYS A 158 -5.00 -4.01 25.07
N THR A 159 -5.76 -4.23 26.16
CA THR A 159 -6.21 -5.58 26.54
C THR A 159 -7.48 -6.00 25.79
N VAL A 160 -8.22 -5.03 25.24
CA VAL A 160 -9.52 -5.22 24.58
C VAL A 160 -9.41 -4.98 23.07
N VAL A 161 -8.63 -3.98 22.66
CA VAL A 161 -8.49 -3.55 21.27
C VAL A 161 -7.17 -4.06 20.69
N ALA A 162 -7.27 -5.04 19.78
CA ALA A 162 -6.11 -5.68 19.16
C ALA A 162 -5.40 -4.83 18.10
N TYR A 163 -6.13 -3.91 17.46
CA TYR A 163 -5.60 -3.06 16.39
C TYR A 163 -6.08 -1.61 16.58
N PRO A 164 -5.35 -0.80 17.38
CA PRO A 164 -5.63 0.62 17.52
C PRO A 164 -5.47 1.37 16.19
N THR A 165 -6.41 2.27 15.89
CA THR A 165 -6.34 3.16 14.72
C THR A 165 -7.16 4.42 14.99
N ASP A 166 -6.85 5.48 14.25
CA ASP A 166 -7.41 6.83 14.37
C ASP A 166 -7.19 7.58 13.05
N LEU A 167 -7.80 8.77 12.91
CA LEU A 167 -7.75 9.55 11.68
C LEU A 167 -6.33 10.00 11.32
N SER A 168 -5.50 10.38 12.29
CA SER A 168 -4.10 10.78 12.02
C SER A 168 -3.25 9.61 11.53
N THR A 169 -3.44 8.42 12.11
CA THR A 169 -2.78 7.18 11.65
C THR A 169 -3.19 6.83 10.23
N ILE A 170 -4.49 6.88 9.92
CA ILE A 170 -5.00 6.59 8.56
C ILE A 170 -4.45 7.60 7.55
N LYS A 171 -4.45 8.89 7.90
CA LYS A 171 -3.87 9.96 7.07
C LYS A 171 -2.39 9.71 6.79
N GLN A 172 -1.58 9.46 7.82
CA GLN A 172 -0.16 9.19 7.66
C GLN A 172 0.08 7.98 6.75
N ARG A 173 -0.78 6.96 6.83
CA ARG A 173 -0.70 5.78 5.95
C ARG A 173 -1.02 6.10 4.49
N LEU A 174 -1.96 7.01 4.22
CA LEU A 174 -2.23 7.50 2.87
C LEU A 174 -1.06 8.32 2.32
N GLU A 175 -0.48 9.21 3.12
CA GLU A 175 0.71 10.00 2.77
C GLU A 175 1.89 9.07 2.39
N ASN A 176 2.02 7.94 3.06
CA ASN A 176 3.05 6.93 2.80
C ASN A 176 2.64 5.83 1.82
N ARG A 177 1.50 5.97 1.12
CA ARG A 177 0.99 4.98 0.14
C ARG A 177 0.91 3.55 0.69
N PHE A 178 0.59 3.42 1.97
CA PHE A 178 0.58 2.15 2.70
C PHE A 178 -0.49 1.19 2.18
N TYR A 179 -1.67 1.71 1.84
CA TYR A 179 -2.76 0.89 1.34
C TYR A 179 -2.47 0.47 -0.10
N ARG A 180 -2.58 -0.84 -0.38
CA ARG A 180 -2.48 -1.36 -1.76
C ARG A 180 -3.75 -1.09 -2.56
N ARG A 181 -4.91 -1.18 -1.90
CA ARG A 181 -6.25 -1.06 -2.49
C ARG A 181 -7.19 -0.26 -1.61
N LEU A 182 -8.17 0.41 -2.20
CA LEU A 182 -9.14 1.26 -1.51
C LEU A 182 -9.96 0.48 -0.46
N SER A 183 -10.24 -0.79 -0.71
CA SER A 183 -10.98 -1.64 0.23
C SER A 183 -10.24 -1.87 1.56
N SER A 184 -8.91 -1.92 1.54
CA SER A 184 -8.10 -2.04 2.77
C SER A 184 -8.16 -0.75 3.60
N LEU A 185 -8.17 0.42 2.97
CA LEU A 185 -8.41 1.70 3.64
C LEU A 185 -9.81 1.74 4.27
N MET A 186 -10.85 1.40 3.50
CA MET A 186 -12.22 1.40 3.99
C MET A 186 -12.44 0.43 5.15
N TRP A 187 -11.74 -0.70 5.15
CA TRP A 187 -11.75 -1.64 6.27
C TRP A 187 -11.19 -0.99 7.54
N GLU A 188 -10.06 -0.30 7.44
CA GLU A 188 -9.47 0.38 8.60
C GLU A 188 -10.34 1.53 9.12
N VAL A 189 -10.98 2.29 8.22
CA VAL A 189 -11.96 3.32 8.61
C VAL A 189 -13.10 2.71 9.44
N ARG A 190 -13.64 1.55 9.04
CA ARG A 190 -14.68 0.84 9.84
C ARG A 190 -14.16 0.40 11.20
N TYR A 191 -12.86 0.15 11.30
CA TYR A 191 -12.24 -0.33 12.51
C TYR A 191 -12.22 0.73 13.63
N ILE A 192 -12.30 2.03 13.29
CA ILE A 192 -12.52 3.10 14.28
C ILE A 192 -13.85 2.89 15.03
N GLU A 193 -14.95 2.64 14.32
CA GLU A 193 -16.25 2.35 14.93
C GLU A 193 -16.20 1.04 15.72
N TYR A 194 -15.62 0.00 15.13
CA TYR A 194 -15.49 -1.32 15.78
C TYR A 194 -14.75 -1.23 17.11
N ASN A 195 -13.58 -0.59 17.14
CA ASN A 195 -12.80 -0.39 18.36
C ASN A 195 -13.58 0.42 19.40
N THR A 196 -14.24 1.49 18.96
CA THR A 196 -15.04 2.34 19.87
C THR A 196 -16.17 1.53 20.51
N ARG A 197 -16.89 0.71 19.73
CA ARG A 197 -17.96 -0.16 20.21
C ARG A 197 -17.46 -1.31 21.09
N THR A 198 -16.24 -1.77 20.86
CA THR A 198 -15.66 -2.88 21.64
C THR A 198 -15.22 -2.40 23.02
N PHE A 199 -14.71 -1.16 23.13
CA PHE A 199 -14.19 -0.62 24.38
C PHE A 199 -15.24 0.16 25.20
N ASN A 200 -16.21 0.82 24.55
CA ASN A 200 -17.15 1.73 25.22
C ASN A 200 -18.56 1.14 25.32
N GLU A 201 -19.33 1.66 26.29
CA GLU A 201 -20.71 1.25 26.53
C GLU A 201 -21.61 1.44 25.29
N PRO A 202 -22.44 0.44 24.93
CA PRO A 202 -23.40 0.55 23.84
C PRO A 202 -24.32 1.77 23.99
N GLY A 203 -24.50 2.53 22.90
CA GLY A 203 -25.37 3.70 22.88
C GLY A 203 -24.79 4.97 23.51
N SER A 204 -23.58 4.91 24.07
CA SER A 204 -22.86 6.09 24.55
C SER A 204 -22.65 7.13 23.43
N PRO A 205 -22.52 8.44 23.77
CA PRO A 205 -22.30 9.48 22.78
C PRO A 205 -21.10 9.22 21.86
N ILE A 206 -19.98 8.71 22.41
CA ILE A 206 -18.78 8.40 21.62
C ILE A 206 -19.03 7.29 20.59
N VAL A 207 -19.80 6.25 20.93
CA VAL A 207 -20.18 5.19 19.99
C VAL A 207 -21.04 5.73 18.85
N LYS A 208 -21.99 6.63 19.16
CA LYS A 208 -22.82 7.30 18.14
C LYS A 208 -21.97 8.19 17.23
N SER A 209 -21.05 8.97 17.80
CA SER A 209 -20.11 9.81 17.04
C SER A 209 -19.19 8.97 16.15
N ALA A 210 -18.66 7.84 16.64
CA ALA A 210 -17.79 6.97 15.85
C ALA A 210 -18.52 6.41 14.62
N LYS A 211 -19.77 5.95 14.80
CA LYS A 211 -20.60 5.50 13.69
C LYS A 211 -20.81 6.61 12.66
N PHE A 212 -21.16 7.81 13.12
CA PHE A 212 -21.40 8.94 12.22
C PHE A 212 -20.13 9.36 11.44
N VAL A 213 -18.98 9.48 12.13
CA VAL A 213 -17.69 9.86 11.54
C VAL A 213 -17.23 8.83 10.50
N THR A 214 -17.35 7.53 10.82
CA THR A 214 -16.96 6.46 9.90
C THR A 214 -17.90 6.37 8.71
N ASP A 215 -19.22 6.47 8.91
CA ASP A 215 -20.19 6.49 7.81
C ASP A 215 -19.94 7.68 6.88
N LEU A 216 -19.69 8.88 7.43
CA LEU A 216 -19.35 10.08 6.65
C LEU A 216 -18.10 9.88 5.80
N LEU A 217 -17.01 9.41 6.39
CA LEU A 217 -15.75 9.19 5.67
C LEU A 217 -15.90 8.09 4.61
N LEU A 218 -16.64 7.01 4.90
CA LEU A 218 -16.90 5.95 3.92
C LEU A 218 -17.76 6.43 2.75
N HIS A 219 -18.74 7.31 2.97
CA HIS A 219 -19.50 7.92 1.88
C HIS A 219 -18.60 8.80 1.02
N PHE A 220 -17.77 9.64 1.65
CA PHE A 220 -16.80 10.49 0.94
C PHE A 220 -15.80 9.66 0.11
N ILE A 221 -15.30 8.54 0.64
CA ILE A 221 -14.39 7.65 -0.08
C ILE A 221 -15.08 7.00 -1.28
N LYS A 222 -16.32 6.51 -1.13
CA LYS A 222 -17.05 5.85 -2.21
C LYS A 222 -17.46 6.81 -3.33
N ASP A 223 -17.79 8.05 -3.00
CA ASP A 223 -18.13 9.07 -3.98
C ASP A 223 -16.88 9.82 -4.44
N GLN A 224 -16.25 9.31 -5.50
CA GLN A 224 -15.03 9.91 -6.08
C GLN A 224 -15.27 11.24 -6.80
N ALA A 225 -16.53 11.70 -6.91
CA ALA A 225 -16.88 13.04 -7.37
C ALA A 225 -16.97 14.06 -6.22
N CYS A 226 -16.98 13.61 -4.96
CA CYS A 226 -17.02 14.46 -3.78
C CYS A 226 -15.61 14.96 -3.42
N TYR A 227 -15.41 16.28 -3.37
CA TYR A 227 -14.12 16.92 -3.03
C TYR A 227 -14.15 17.69 -1.71
N ASP A 228 -15.34 17.95 -1.19
CA ASP A 228 -15.57 18.70 0.05
C ASP A 228 -16.48 17.85 0.94
N ILE A 229 -15.96 17.47 2.11
CA ILE A 229 -16.69 16.61 3.05
C ILE A 229 -17.72 17.39 3.86
N ILE A 230 -17.63 18.72 3.91
CA ILE A 230 -18.46 19.58 4.75
C ILE A 230 -19.92 19.63 4.28
N PRO A 231 -20.24 19.79 2.98
CA PRO A 231 -21.62 19.67 2.50
C PRO A 231 -22.23 18.31 2.82
N LEU A 232 -21.46 17.23 2.67
CA LEU A 232 -21.89 15.87 2.99
C LEU A 232 -22.17 15.71 4.49
N TYR A 233 -21.28 16.22 5.34
CA TYR A 233 -21.46 16.29 6.78
C TYR A 233 -22.77 16.99 7.16
N ASN A 234 -23.01 18.18 6.61
CA ASN A 234 -24.20 18.96 6.91
C ASN A 234 -25.49 18.23 6.47
N ALA A 235 -25.47 17.59 5.29
CA ALA A 235 -26.59 16.80 4.80
C ALA A 235 -26.89 15.59 5.70
N MET A 236 -25.86 14.82 6.07
CA MET A 236 -26.00 13.67 6.96
C MET A 236 -26.46 14.09 8.37
N LYS A 237 -25.91 15.18 8.91
CA LYS A 237 -26.30 15.72 10.22
C LYS A 237 -27.77 16.12 10.25
N LYS A 238 -28.25 16.81 9.21
CA LYS A 238 -29.67 17.19 9.09
C LYS A 238 -30.58 15.96 9.06
N LYS A 239 -30.18 14.91 8.35
CA LYS A 239 -30.94 13.65 8.29
C LYS A 239 -31.01 12.95 9.64
N VAL A 240 -29.90 12.88 10.39
CA VAL A 240 -29.90 12.27 11.73
C VAL A 240 -30.81 13.03 12.70
N LEU A 241 -30.86 14.35 12.60
CA LEU A 241 -31.75 15.18 13.42
C LEU A 241 -33.23 14.92 13.06
N SER A 242 -33.59 14.88 11.78
CA SER A 242 -34.98 14.57 11.36
C SER A 242 -35.41 13.17 11.78
N ASP A 243 -34.56 12.17 11.62
CA ASP A 243 -34.86 10.78 11.99
C ASP A 243 -35.02 10.62 13.53
N SER A 244 -34.44 11.53 14.32
CA SER A 244 -34.61 11.54 15.78
C SER A 244 -35.92 12.19 16.21
N GLU A 245 -36.38 13.22 15.50
CA GLU A 245 -37.65 13.92 15.74
C GLU A 245 -38.88 13.08 15.33
N GLU A 246 -38.76 12.18 14.36
CA GLU A 246 -39.87 11.28 13.95
C GLU A 246 -40.07 10.06 14.88
N VAL A 247 -39.10 9.76 15.74
CA VAL A 247 -39.10 8.59 16.65
C VAL A 247 -39.37 8.98 18.11
N SER A 248 -39.54 10.28 18.39
CA SER A 248 -39.88 10.83 19.72
C SER A 248 -41.35 11.22 19.84
#